data_AF-A0A364K6K3-F1
#
_entry.id   AF-A0A364K6K3-F1
#
_cell.length_a   1.000
_cell.length_b   1.000
_cell.length_c   1.000
_cell.angle_alpha   90.00
_cell.angle_beta   90.00
_cell.angle_gamma   90.00
#
_symmetry.space_group_name_H-M   'P 1'
#
loop_
_entity.id
_entity.type
_entity.pdbx_description
1 polymer ?
#
loop_
_entity_poly.entity_id
_entity_poly.type
_entity_poly.pdbx_seq_one_letter_code
_entity_poly.pdbx_strand_id
1 'polypeptide(L)'
;MKQIMLSQSGEVSNITLPASFLQNGWNLFLPKGTISIMLSVMTYILQGYSKAEILELMIMEEEELSLTPFNFTVPFTYKTEEEKQVYLTISRQEKRIYKVLERSGYTYPKTIQEWVELLIELKIIQEVIREEKIFLDIVIEPFPHPKEVLTLTTDELKKLDKYQINQHIESLSEV
;
A
#
# COMPACT_ATOMS: atom_id res chain seq x y z
N MET A 1 -15.18 14.62 -11.42
CA MET A 1 -15.60 14.39 -10.02
C MET A 1 -14.49 14.95 -9.14
N LYS A 2 -14.82 15.70 -8.06
CA LYS A 2 -13.79 16.29 -7.18
C LYS A 2 -13.25 15.21 -6.25
N GLN A 3 -11.93 15.07 -6.15
CA GLN A 3 -11.30 14.15 -5.20
C GLN A 3 -11.23 14.77 -3.80
N ILE A 4 -11.56 13.98 -2.79
CA ILE A 4 -11.40 14.26 -1.37
C ILE A 4 -10.07 13.65 -0.94
N MET A 5 -9.25 14.46 -0.27
CA MET A 5 -7.95 14.05 0.24
C MET A 5 -7.94 13.98 1.77
N LEU A 6 -6.98 13.26 2.34
CA LEU A 6 -6.83 13.11 3.80
C LEU A 6 -6.68 14.47 4.49
N SER A 7 -5.87 15.38 3.94
CA SER A 7 -5.70 16.72 4.52
C SER A 7 -6.98 17.57 4.54
N GLN A 8 -8.03 17.15 3.82
CA GLN A 8 -9.29 17.87 3.66
C GLN A 8 -10.46 17.21 4.39
N SER A 9 -10.31 15.99 4.94
CA SER A 9 -11.43 15.19 5.47
C SER A 9 -11.89 15.60 6.87
N GLY A 10 -11.17 16.47 7.59
CA GLY A 10 -11.58 16.99 8.91
C GLY A 10 -11.55 15.98 10.07
N GLU A 11 -11.38 14.68 9.78
CA GLU A 11 -11.23 13.60 10.76
C GLU A 11 -9.77 13.48 11.22
N VAL A 12 -9.34 14.41 12.08
CA VAL A 12 -7.95 14.47 12.59
C VAL A 12 -7.76 13.57 13.83
N SER A 13 -8.80 12.90 14.32
CA SER A 13 -8.76 12.25 15.63
C SER A 13 -8.21 10.82 15.63
N ASN A 14 -8.18 10.10 14.50
CA ASN A 14 -7.56 8.79 14.39
C ASN A 14 -7.00 8.55 12.98
N ILE A 15 -5.75 8.11 12.89
CA ILE A 15 -5.14 7.70 11.63
C ILE A 15 -5.69 6.32 11.28
N THR A 16 -6.73 6.29 10.45
CA THR A 16 -7.32 5.06 9.94
C THR A 16 -7.05 4.93 8.46
N LEU A 17 -6.66 3.73 8.03
CA LEU A 17 -6.53 3.41 6.62
C LEU A 17 -7.88 3.69 5.92
N PRO A 18 -7.91 4.34 4.74
CA PRO A 18 -9.16 4.57 4.03
C PRO A 18 -9.89 3.24 3.84
N ALA A 19 -11.15 3.13 4.27
CA ALA A 19 -11.90 1.87 4.25
C ALA A 19 -11.92 1.26 2.83
N SER A 20 -12.00 2.12 1.82
CA SER A 20 -11.94 1.77 0.40
C SER A 20 -10.65 1.05 -0.02
N PHE A 21 -9.53 1.21 0.69
CA PHE A 21 -8.30 0.46 0.40
C PHE A 21 -8.52 -1.05 0.54
N LEU A 22 -9.08 -1.46 1.69
CA LEU A 22 -9.41 -2.86 1.95
C LEU A 22 -10.62 -3.28 1.13
N GLN A 23 -11.70 -2.49 1.08
CA GLN A 23 -12.89 -2.84 0.31
C GLN A 23 -12.60 -3.03 -1.18
N ASN A 24 -11.65 -2.28 -1.76
CA ASN A 24 -11.24 -2.44 -3.16
C ASN A 24 -10.21 -3.58 -3.36
N GLY A 25 -9.76 -4.24 -2.30
CA GLY A 25 -8.86 -5.41 -2.37
C GLY A 25 -7.40 -5.09 -2.69
N TRP A 26 -6.92 -3.89 -2.37
CA TRP A 26 -5.53 -3.49 -2.64
C TRP A 26 -4.48 -4.35 -1.91
N ASN A 27 -4.82 -4.85 -0.72
CA ASN A 27 -3.99 -5.78 0.06
C ASN A 27 -3.66 -7.10 -0.69
N LEU A 28 -4.41 -7.45 -1.74
CA LEU A 28 -4.15 -8.63 -2.55
C LEU A 28 -3.04 -8.42 -3.61
N PHE A 29 -2.73 -7.17 -3.95
CA PHE A 29 -1.92 -6.81 -5.11
C PHE A 29 -0.74 -5.89 -4.79
N LEU A 30 -0.57 -5.49 -3.53
CA LEU A 30 0.53 -4.65 -3.08
C LEU A 30 1.49 -5.45 -2.19
N PRO A 31 2.78 -5.08 -2.16
CA PRO A 31 3.77 -5.79 -1.35
C PRO A 31 3.40 -5.83 0.14
N LYS A 32 3.75 -6.91 0.84
CA LYS A 32 3.65 -7.00 2.29
C LYS A 32 4.39 -5.83 2.92
N GLY A 33 3.74 -5.13 3.86
CA GLY A 33 4.27 -3.92 4.48
C GLY A 33 3.66 -2.63 3.93
N THR A 34 2.89 -2.70 2.84
CA THR A 34 2.25 -1.50 2.25
C THR A 34 1.32 -0.79 3.24
N ILE A 35 0.64 -1.52 4.13
CA ILE A 35 -0.18 -0.90 5.18
C ILE A 35 0.69 -0.08 6.14
N SER A 36 1.85 -0.58 6.56
CA SER A 36 2.80 0.16 7.39
C SER A 36 3.29 1.42 6.67
N ILE A 37 3.71 1.29 5.40
CA ILE A 37 4.10 2.42 4.55
C ILE A 37 2.99 3.47 4.50
N MET A 38 1.76 3.06 4.25
CA MET A 38 0.62 3.98 4.20
C MET A 38 0.39 4.68 5.54
N LEU A 39 0.38 3.95 6.66
CA LEU A 39 0.16 4.54 7.99
C LEU A 39 1.27 5.53 8.35
N SER A 40 2.53 5.22 8.04
CA SER A 40 3.65 6.16 8.21
C SER A 40 3.45 7.42 7.37
N VAL A 41 3.14 7.28 6.08
CA VAL A 41 2.88 8.42 5.19
C VAL A 41 1.72 9.28 5.72
N MET A 42 0.59 8.67 6.10
CA MET A 42 -0.55 9.39 6.68
C MET A 42 -0.17 10.17 7.94
N THR A 43 0.60 9.55 8.81
CA THR A 43 1.08 10.16 10.06
C THR A 43 1.87 11.42 9.81
N TYR A 44 2.80 11.38 8.85
CA TYR A 44 3.63 12.54 8.55
C TYR A 44 2.92 13.60 7.69
N ILE A 45 1.95 13.21 6.85
CA ILE A 45 1.06 14.16 6.15
C ILE A 45 0.30 15.02 7.16
N LEU A 46 -0.28 14.39 8.19
CA LEU A 46 -1.05 15.10 9.22
C LEU A 46 -0.18 16.02 10.09
N GLN A 47 1.12 15.72 10.20
CA GLN A 47 2.11 16.59 10.86
C GLN A 47 2.59 17.74 9.96
N GLY A 48 2.19 17.78 8.68
CA GLY A 48 2.51 18.84 7.76
C GLY A 48 3.90 18.75 7.13
N TYR A 49 4.52 17.56 7.12
CA TYR A 49 5.82 17.36 6.48
C TYR A 49 5.71 17.30 4.95
N SER A 50 6.75 17.78 4.27
CA SER A 50 6.92 17.66 2.81
C SER A 50 7.33 16.24 2.40
N LYS A 51 7.19 15.89 1.11
CA LYS A 51 7.60 14.58 0.55
C LYS A 51 9.05 14.24 0.92
N ALA A 52 9.95 15.22 0.85
CA ALA A 52 11.36 15.00 1.18
C ALA A 52 11.57 14.64 2.66
N GLU A 53 10.95 15.41 3.56
CA GLU A 53 11.02 15.17 5.02
C GLU A 53 10.36 13.83 5.39
N ILE A 54 9.22 13.50 4.78
CA ILE A 54 8.53 12.21 4.98
C ILE A 54 9.47 11.05 4.62
N LEU A 55 10.10 11.10 3.44
CA LEU A 55 11.00 10.04 2.99
C LEU A 55 12.22 9.90 3.90
N GLU A 56 12.80 11.02 4.33
CA GLU A 56 13.94 11.01 5.25
C GLU A 56 13.59 10.36 6.60
N LEU A 57 12.47 10.76 7.22
CA LEU A 57 12.01 10.20 8.49
C LEU A 57 11.69 8.70 8.37
N MET A 58 11.00 8.30 7.30
CA MET A 58 10.69 6.88 7.07
C MET A 58 11.94 6.02 6.87
N ILE A 59 12.99 6.57 6.23
CA ILE A 59 14.27 5.88 6.08
C ILE A 59 14.98 5.77 7.43
N MET A 60 14.94 6.82 8.26
CA MET A 60 15.51 6.79 9.60
C MET A 60 14.82 5.78 10.52
N GLU A 61 13.51 5.60 10.37
CA GLU A 61 12.67 4.72 11.19
C GLU A 61 12.37 3.36 10.51
N GLU A 62 13.10 3.00 9.45
CA GLU A 62 12.80 1.84 8.60
C GLU A 62 12.69 0.52 9.38
N GLU A 63 13.68 0.24 10.24
CA GLU A 63 13.72 -0.99 11.03
C GLU A 63 12.63 -1.00 12.12
N GLU A 64 12.44 0.13 12.81
CA GLU A 64 11.49 0.26 13.92
C GLU A 64 10.04 0.11 13.45
N LEU A 65 9.72 0.67 12.29
CA LEU A 65 8.39 0.62 11.69
C LEU A 65 8.19 -0.56 10.73
N SER A 66 9.18 -1.45 10.60
CA SER A 66 9.14 -2.60 9.70
C SER A 66 8.82 -2.23 8.25
N LEU A 67 9.45 -1.16 7.76
CA LEU A 67 9.24 -0.61 6.41
C LEU A 67 10.16 -1.23 5.35
N THR A 68 10.98 -2.20 5.74
CA THR A 68 11.91 -2.85 4.82
C THR A 68 11.17 -3.65 3.74
N PRO A 69 11.43 -3.37 2.45
CA PRO A 69 10.84 -4.12 1.34
C PRO A 69 11.21 -5.60 1.39
N PHE A 70 10.30 -6.46 0.91
CA PHE A 70 10.59 -7.89 0.89
C PHE A 70 11.74 -8.20 -0.08
N ASN A 71 12.75 -8.88 0.44
CA ASN A 71 13.93 -9.26 -0.32
C ASN A 71 13.80 -10.68 -0.89
N PHE A 72 13.83 -10.83 -2.21
CA PHE A 72 13.76 -12.14 -2.88
C PHE A 72 15.05 -12.95 -2.82
N THR A 73 16.18 -12.33 -2.45
CA THR A 73 17.54 -12.85 -2.67
C THR A 73 18.06 -13.77 -1.56
N VAL A 74 17.22 -14.16 -0.61
CA VAL A 74 17.65 -14.77 0.64
C VAL A 74 18.37 -16.13 0.43
N PRO A 75 19.59 -16.31 0.98
CA PRO A 75 20.06 -17.59 1.50
C PRO A 75 19.97 -17.55 3.03
N PHE A 76 18.80 -17.86 3.60
CA PHE A 76 18.63 -18.01 5.04
C PHE A 76 18.81 -19.47 5.38
N THR A 77 19.76 -19.77 6.25
CA THR A 77 19.62 -20.94 7.13
C THR A 77 18.46 -20.66 8.08
N TYR A 78 17.28 -21.18 7.75
CA TYR A 78 16.13 -21.14 8.65
C TYR A 78 16.47 -21.88 9.95
N LYS A 79 16.14 -21.29 11.10
CA LYS A 79 16.37 -21.91 12.41
C LYS A 79 15.39 -23.05 12.67
N THR A 80 14.19 -22.97 12.08
CA THR A 80 13.13 -23.98 12.21
C THR A 80 12.41 -24.23 10.88
N GLU A 81 11.75 -25.39 10.74
CA GLU A 81 10.92 -25.70 9.57
C GLU A 81 9.67 -24.80 9.51
N GLU A 82 9.17 -24.35 10.66
CA GLU A 82 8.06 -23.40 10.73
C GLU A 82 8.44 -22.04 10.13
N GLU A 83 9.61 -21.49 10.49
CA GLU A 83 10.14 -20.25 9.94
C GLU A 83 10.29 -20.34 8.41
N LYS A 84 10.81 -21.47 7.93
CA LYS A 84 10.89 -21.77 6.50
C LYS A 84 9.52 -21.77 5.84
N GLN A 85 8.52 -22.40 6.44
CA GLN A 85 7.19 -22.49 5.86
C GLN A 85 6.48 -21.12 5.82
N VAL A 86 6.66 -20.30 6.85
CA VAL A 86 6.18 -18.90 6.87
C VAL A 86 6.85 -18.09 5.75
N TYR A 87 8.17 -18.16 5.65
CA TYR A 87 8.91 -17.47 4.59
C TYR A 87 8.47 -17.92 3.19
N LEU A 88 8.33 -19.23 2.94
CA LEU A 88 7.89 -19.76 1.65
C LEU A 88 6.47 -19.28 1.29
N THR A 89 5.60 -19.14 2.28
CA THR A 89 4.24 -18.62 2.08
C THR A 89 4.28 -17.16 1.64
N ILE A 90 5.02 -16.32 2.38
CA ILE A 90 5.20 -14.90 2.03
C ILE A 90 5.88 -14.77 0.66
N SER A 91 6.98 -15.49 0.42
CA SER A 91 7.72 -15.44 -0.85
C SER A 91 6.85 -15.80 -2.06
N ARG A 92 5.94 -16.78 -1.93
CA ARG A 92 5.00 -17.13 -3.01
C ARG A 92 4.00 -15.99 -3.27
N GLN A 93 3.50 -15.35 -2.22
CA GLN A 93 2.62 -14.20 -2.34
C GLN A 93 3.34 -13.01 -3.00
N GLU A 94 4.54 -12.67 -2.53
CA GLU A 94 5.34 -11.57 -3.07
C GLU A 94 5.73 -11.82 -4.53
N LYS A 95 6.07 -13.07 -4.91
CA LYS A 95 6.31 -13.42 -6.32
C LYS A 95 5.07 -13.25 -7.19
N ARG A 96 3.87 -13.46 -6.64
CA ARG A 96 2.62 -13.21 -7.37
C ARG A 96 2.38 -11.72 -7.54
N ILE A 97 2.54 -10.94 -6.48
CA ILE A 97 2.44 -9.47 -6.50
C ILE A 97 3.42 -8.90 -7.53
N TYR A 98 4.69 -9.32 -7.49
CA TYR A 98 5.72 -8.96 -8.46
C TYR A 98 5.24 -9.12 -9.90
N LYS A 99 4.69 -10.29 -10.26
CA LYS A 99 4.20 -10.57 -11.61
C LYS A 99 3.00 -9.70 -12.01
N VAL A 100 2.15 -9.34 -11.06
CA VAL A 100 1.01 -8.42 -11.32
C VAL A 100 1.53 -7.03 -11.62
N LEU A 101 2.45 -6.52 -10.80
CA LEU A 101 3.07 -5.21 -10.99
C LEU A 101 3.82 -5.13 -12.32
N GLU A 102 4.70 -6.11 -12.60
CA GLU A 102 5.48 -6.20 -13.83
C GLU A 102 4.59 -6.19 -15.08
N ARG A 103 3.55 -7.04 -15.10
CA ARG A 103 2.58 -7.08 -16.21
C ARG A 103 1.78 -5.78 -16.36
N SER A 104 1.60 -5.03 -15.28
CA SER A 104 0.92 -3.75 -15.27
C SER A 104 1.84 -2.58 -15.63
N GLY A 105 3.13 -2.84 -15.88
CA GLY A 105 4.12 -1.83 -16.24
C GLY A 105 4.82 -1.17 -15.05
N TYR A 106 4.65 -1.70 -13.84
CA TYR A 106 5.23 -1.17 -12.60
C TYR A 106 6.45 -1.98 -12.16
N THR A 107 7.35 -1.31 -11.43
CA THR A 107 8.49 -1.96 -10.80
C THR A 107 8.15 -2.37 -9.37
N TYR A 108 8.56 -3.57 -8.97
CA TYR A 108 8.46 -3.98 -7.58
C TYR A 108 9.45 -3.18 -6.72
N PRO A 109 9.00 -2.53 -5.63
CA PRO A 109 9.81 -1.59 -4.88
C PRO A 109 10.89 -2.31 -4.07
N LYS A 110 12.10 -1.75 -4.08
CA LYS A 110 13.27 -2.22 -3.32
C LYS A 110 13.75 -1.20 -2.28
N THR A 111 13.18 0.00 -2.30
CA THR A 111 13.43 1.06 -1.33
C THR A 111 12.10 1.70 -0.91
N ILE A 112 12.10 2.40 0.23
CA ILE A 112 10.92 3.17 0.68
C ILE A 112 10.51 4.21 -0.39
N GLN A 113 11.50 4.87 -1.01
CA GLN A 113 11.24 5.84 -2.07
C GLN A 113 10.54 5.21 -3.28
N GLU A 114 11.02 4.06 -3.75
CA GLU A 114 10.36 3.33 -4.85
C GLU A 114 8.95 2.87 -4.45
N TRP A 115 8.73 2.56 -3.18
CA TRP A 115 7.41 2.14 -2.69
C TRP A 115 6.41 3.29 -2.64
N VAL A 116 6.83 4.45 -2.14
CA VAL A 116 6.01 5.67 -2.18
C VAL A 116 5.73 6.07 -3.63
N GLU A 117 6.73 5.99 -4.51
CA GLU A 117 6.54 6.27 -5.93
C GLU A 117 5.53 5.32 -6.58
N LEU A 118 5.61 4.01 -6.30
CA LEU A 118 4.60 3.04 -6.74
C LEU A 118 3.19 3.45 -6.29
N LEU A 119 3.02 3.87 -5.03
CA LEU A 119 1.71 4.29 -4.51
C LEU A 119 1.21 5.58 -5.18
N ILE A 120 2.10 6.47 -5.62
CA ILE A 120 1.77 7.66 -6.42
C ILE A 120 1.35 7.26 -7.84
N GLU A 121 2.08 6.35 -8.48
CA GLU A 121 1.76 5.81 -9.81
C GLU A 121 0.39 5.13 -9.84
N LEU A 122 0.05 4.40 -8.77
CA LEU A 122 -1.23 3.73 -8.56
C LEU A 122 -2.37 4.67 -8.12
N LYS A 123 -2.10 5.97 -8.00
CA LYS A 123 -3.07 7.01 -7.60
C LYS A 123 -3.63 6.86 -6.19
N ILE A 124 -2.96 6.10 -5.33
CA ILE A 124 -3.31 5.97 -3.90
C ILE A 124 -2.81 7.19 -3.13
N ILE A 125 -1.57 7.60 -3.42
CA ILE A 125 -0.95 8.83 -2.92
C ILE A 125 -0.93 9.86 -4.08
N GLN A 126 -1.01 11.14 -3.75
CA GLN A 126 -0.81 12.23 -4.70
C GLN A 126 0.21 13.23 -4.21
N GLU A 127 0.90 13.85 -5.16
CA GLU A 127 1.76 14.99 -4.89
C GLU A 127 0.95 16.29 -4.96
N VAL A 128 1.13 17.14 -3.94
CA VAL A 128 0.49 18.45 -3.85
C VAL A 128 1.56 19.51 -3.69
N ILE A 129 1.63 20.44 -4.65
CA ILE A 129 2.62 21.52 -4.61
C ILE A 129 2.04 22.70 -3.83
N ARG A 130 2.74 23.14 -2.78
CA ARG A 130 2.40 24.35 -2.00
C ARG A 130 3.69 25.07 -1.65
N GLU A 131 3.72 26.40 -1.81
CA GLU A 131 4.86 27.23 -1.40
C GLU A 131 6.21 26.69 -1.91
N GLU A 132 6.25 26.28 -3.19
CA GLU A 132 7.45 25.72 -3.86
C GLU A 132 7.96 24.38 -3.27
N LYS A 133 7.22 23.75 -2.36
CA LYS A 133 7.50 22.42 -1.81
C LYS A 133 6.48 21.40 -2.31
N ILE A 134 6.92 20.14 -2.42
CA ILE A 134 6.06 19.00 -2.74
C ILE A 134 5.62 18.34 -1.44
N PHE A 135 4.32 18.23 -1.24
CA PHE A 135 3.69 17.49 -0.15
C PHE A 135 3.06 16.21 -0.69
N LEU A 136 2.85 15.23 0.17
CA LEU A 136 2.05 14.06 -0.14
C LEU A 136 0.63 14.25 0.42
N ASP A 137 -0.35 13.63 -0.22
CA ASP A 137 -1.69 13.47 0.31
C ASP A 137 -2.24 12.10 -0.08
N ILE A 138 -3.21 11.60 0.67
CA ILE A 138 -3.87 10.31 0.37
C ILE A 138 -5.25 10.58 -0.21
N VAL A 139 -5.57 9.90 -1.31
CA VAL A 139 -6.92 9.92 -1.88
C VAL A 139 -7.86 9.20 -0.94
N ILE A 140 -8.96 9.84 -0.55
CA ILE A 140 -10.01 9.23 0.28
C ILE A 140 -11.20 8.84 -0.60
N GLU A 141 -11.64 9.76 -1.48
CA GLU A 141 -12.79 9.52 -2.33
C GLU A 141 -12.73 10.32 -3.65
N PRO A 142 -13.00 9.70 -4.82
CA PRO A 142 -13.07 8.27 -5.04
C PRO A 142 -11.69 7.61 -4.88
N PHE A 143 -11.60 6.56 -4.06
CA PHE A 143 -10.38 5.77 -3.90
C PHE A 143 -10.13 4.93 -5.16
N PRO A 144 -8.90 4.85 -5.69
CA PRO A 144 -8.64 4.10 -6.92
C PRO A 144 -8.99 2.62 -6.77
N HIS A 145 -9.48 1.99 -7.83
CA HIS A 145 -9.75 0.56 -7.84
C HIS A 145 -8.59 -0.20 -8.52
N PRO A 146 -8.13 -1.35 -8.01
CA PRO A 146 -7.07 -2.13 -8.66
C PRO A 146 -7.31 -2.43 -10.14
N LYS A 147 -8.57 -2.59 -10.57
CA LYS A 147 -8.94 -2.90 -11.96
C LYS A 147 -8.73 -1.72 -12.91
N GLU A 148 -8.60 -0.50 -12.39
CA GLU A 148 -8.44 0.72 -13.19
C GLU A 148 -6.98 0.97 -13.55
N VAL A 149 -6.04 0.43 -12.75
CA VAL A 149 -4.61 0.71 -12.88
C VAL A 149 -3.75 -0.55 -13.01
N LEU A 150 -4.24 -1.74 -12.62
CA LEU A 150 -3.54 -3.00 -12.79
C LEU A 150 -4.10 -3.82 -13.95
N THR A 151 -3.21 -4.46 -14.70
CA THR A 151 -3.56 -5.47 -15.71
C THR A 151 -3.76 -6.82 -15.02
N LEU A 152 -5.00 -7.15 -14.66
CA LEU A 152 -5.35 -8.39 -13.95
C LEU A 152 -5.77 -9.53 -14.90
N THR A 153 -5.36 -10.76 -14.61
CA THR A 153 -5.87 -11.95 -15.30
C THR A 153 -7.32 -12.26 -14.89
N THR A 154 -8.01 -13.09 -15.68
CA THR A 154 -9.38 -13.54 -15.36
C THR A 154 -9.48 -14.18 -13.96
N ASP A 155 -8.48 -14.96 -13.55
CA ASP A 155 -8.49 -15.60 -12.23
C ASP A 155 -8.22 -14.61 -11.09
N GLU A 156 -7.42 -13.57 -11.33
CA GLU A 156 -7.19 -12.49 -10.38
C GLU A 156 -8.43 -11.61 -10.22
N LEU A 157 -9.14 -11.33 -11.32
CA LEU A 157 -10.42 -10.62 -11.29
C LEU A 157 -11.47 -11.40 -10.48
N LYS A 158 -11.63 -12.71 -10.75
CA LYS A 158 -12.55 -13.56 -9.97
C LYS A 158 -12.21 -13.59 -8.48
N LYS A 159 -10.92 -13.64 -8.14
CA LYS A 159 -10.45 -13.60 -6.74
C LYS A 159 -10.79 -12.25 -6.09
N LEU A 160 -10.59 -11.16 -6.81
CA LEU A 160 -10.95 -9.82 -6.36
C LEU A 160 -12.46 -9.71 -6.13
N ASP A 161 -13.28 -10.12 -7.10
CA ASP A 161 -14.75 -10.09 -6.98
C ASP A 161 -15.22 -10.88 -5.75
N LYS A 162 -14.69 -12.09 -5.55
CA LYS A 162 -14.99 -12.91 -4.37
C LYS A 162 -14.58 -12.22 -3.07
N TYR A 163 -13.42 -11.59 -3.05
CA TYR A 163 -12.92 -10.86 -1.88
C TYR A 163 -13.85 -9.68 -1.53
N GLN A 164 -14.26 -8.90 -2.53
CA GLN A 164 -15.16 -7.75 -2.34
C GLN A 164 -16.54 -8.18 -1.84
N ILE A 165 -17.08 -9.30 -2.36
CA ILE A 165 -18.33 -9.88 -1.86
C ILE A 165 -18.21 -10.26 -0.38
N ASN A 166 -17.10 -10.91 0.01
CA ASN A 166 -16.89 -11.30 1.40
C ASN A 166 -16.79 -10.08 2.33
N GLN A 167 -16.04 -9.04 1.94
CA GLN A 167 -15.94 -7.79 2.70
C GLN A 167 -17.30 -7.11 2.85
N HIS A 168 -18.14 -7.15 1.81
CA HIS A 168 -19.50 -6.61 1.90
C HIS A 168 -20.36 -7.40 2.89
N ILE A 169 -20.31 -8.73 2.86
CA ILE A 169 -21.06 -9.59 3.81
C ILE A 169 -20.60 -9.35 5.25
N GLU A 170 -19.28 -9.25 5.49
CA GLU A 170 -18.72 -8.93 6.80
C GLU A 170 -19.24 -7.58 7.32
N SER A 171 -19.23 -6.53 6.48
CA SER A 171 -19.74 -5.21 6.85
C SER A 171 -21.24 -5.18 7.20
N LEU A 172 -22.04 -6.11 6.64
CA LEU A 172 -23.47 -6.25 6.95
C LEU A 172 -23.71 -7.07 8.23
N SER A 173 -22.73 -7.86 8.66
CA SER A 173 -22.83 -8.74 9.82
C SER A 173 -22.39 -8.06 11.12
N GLU A 174 -21.74 -6.90 11.02
CA GLU A 174 -21.30 -6.06 12.15
C GLU A 174 -22.32 -4.97 12.53
N VAL A 175 -23.54 -5.03 11.96
CA VAL A 175 -24.68 -4.13 12.25
C VAL A 175 -25.71 -4.80 13.14
#